data_AF-A0A3B1CI84-F1
#
_entry.id   AF-A0A3B1CI84-F1
#
_cell.length_a   1.000
_cell.length_b   1.000
_cell.length_c   1.000
_cell.angle_alpha   90.00
_cell.angle_beta   90.00
_cell.angle_gamma   90.00
#
_symmetry.space_group_name_H-M   'P 1'
#
loop_
_entity.id
_entity.type
_entity.pdbx_description
1 polymer ?
#
loop_
_entity_poly.entity_id
_entity_poly.type
_entity_poly.pdbx_seq_one_letter_code
_entity_poly.pdbx_strand_id
1 'polypeptide(L)'
;MNVSNSDQSVPIWKLVLVFIAVIALTVLVFKGPPTSKEKKGAIPIEEKVAPDLDLLFSAETLVSEGEFVIFGRHQPVMETSPSGKFDRMPIGKGKCAHCHIFVKGQRQDIGPNLIGLEQRSHTRLQEARYQMFSEKYQNMPEAVSGLKATATTGGEYILESIYCPSCYVVAGFGLPESNDLVSKMPVMNHMPYQLSDYEIIAIVSYLQAKTSSGGLSKVTAVEDWQNYFKKELPLPEDSPKVFASSVGLAITEELSASVEEVIKKNGCSVCHKIPGIEIAQTGLIGPILAMKSTAPRRLASKEYQEAVLEGRAKAITNREYVKESILNPSAFIPPGFRGGDGMPSDYSQKMTLGDLDKLLHFLLTIDETMINKEDRSSPVGLSELTR
;
A
#
# COMPACT_ATOMS: atom_id res chain seq x y z
N MET A 1 17.58 -21.11 -80.55
CA MET A 1 18.88 -20.61 -80.07
C MET A 1 19.01 -21.01 -78.61
N ASN A 2 20.10 -21.70 -78.32
CA ASN A 2 20.44 -22.37 -77.06
C ASN A 2 20.68 -21.38 -75.91
N VAL A 3 20.28 -21.75 -74.69
CA VAL A 3 20.98 -21.30 -73.47
C VAL A 3 21.33 -22.55 -72.65
N SER A 4 22.63 -22.82 -72.57
CA SER A 4 23.22 -23.94 -71.85
C SER A 4 23.25 -23.69 -70.34
N ASN A 5 22.94 -24.73 -69.57
CA ASN A 5 23.26 -24.82 -68.15
C ASN A 5 24.77 -24.69 -67.93
N SER A 6 25.19 -23.70 -67.14
CA SER A 6 26.54 -23.65 -66.56
C SER A 6 26.54 -24.34 -65.21
N ASP A 7 27.31 -25.40 -65.16
CA ASP A 7 27.73 -26.21 -64.02
C ASP A 7 28.33 -25.34 -62.89
N GLN A 8 27.71 -25.34 -61.71
CA GLN A 8 28.32 -24.81 -60.47
C GLN A 8 28.69 -25.98 -59.58
N SER A 9 29.83 -26.60 -59.86
CA SER A 9 30.47 -27.53 -58.94
C SER A 9 31.02 -26.74 -57.75
N VAL A 10 30.49 -27.02 -56.56
CA VAL A 10 31.05 -26.50 -55.31
C VAL A 10 32.41 -27.15 -55.11
N PRO A 11 33.50 -26.36 -54.98
CA PRO A 11 34.83 -26.93 -54.93
C PRO A 11 35.03 -27.69 -53.61
N ILE A 12 35.55 -28.91 -53.70
CA ILE A 12 35.62 -29.94 -52.65
C ILE A 12 36.22 -29.41 -51.32
N TRP A 13 37.12 -28.43 -51.36
CA TRP A 13 37.68 -27.80 -50.16
C TRP A 13 36.64 -27.05 -49.29
N LYS A 14 35.55 -26.53 -49.88
CA LYS A 14 34.44 -25.92 -49.12
C LYS A 14 33.62 -26.97 -48.38
N LEU A 15 33.47 -28.18 -48.92
CA LEU A 15 32.82 -29.30 -48.23
C LEU A 15 33.71 -29.85 -47.10
N VAL A 16 35.04 -29.89 -47.29
CA VAL A 16 36.00 -30.29 -46.26
C VAL A 16 36.03 -29.29 -45.09
N LEU A 17 35.93 -27.98 -45.35
CA LEU A 17 35.87 -26.96 -44.28
C LEU A 17 34.57 -27.03 -43.47
N VAL A 18 33.43 -27.33 -44.11
CA VAL A 18 32.16 -27.54 -43.39
C VAL A 18 32.20 -28.83 -42.57
N PHE A 19 32.84 -29.90 -43.06
CA PHE A 19 32.98 -31.16 -42.31
C PHE A 19 33.92 -31.02 -41.09
N ILE A 20 35.00 -30.25 -41.22
CA ILE A 20 35.91 -29.94 -40.09
C ILE A 20 35.21 -29.06 -39.05
N ALA A 21 34.38 -28.10 -39.46
CA ALA A 21 33.59 -27.27 -38.54
C ALA A 21 32.54 -28.09 -37.76
N VAL A 22 31.89 -29.07 -38.39
CA VAL A 22 30.89 -29.95 -37.74
C VAL A 22 31.55 -30.97 -36.80
N ILE A 23 32.74 -31.48 -37.13
CA ILE A 23 33.52 -32.35 -36.24
C ILE A 23 34.08 -31.56 -35.04
N ALA A 24 34.52 -30.31 -35.23
CA ALA A 24 34.95 -29.46 -34.13
C ALA A 24 33.79 -29.11 -33.17
N LEU A 25 32.57 -28.93 -33.69
CA LEU A 25 31.37 -28.68 -32.89
C LEU A 25 30.91 -29.93 -32.11
N THR A 26 31.09 -31.14 -32.66
CA THR A 26 30.71 -32.39 -31.97
C THR A 26 31.74 -32.83 -30.92
N VAL A 27 33.03 -32.52 -31.09
CA VAL A 27 34.07 -32.76 -30.07
C VAL A 27 33.96 -31.79 -28.88
N LEU A 28 33.36 -30.61 -29.06
CA LEU A 28 33.05 -29.68 -27.96
C LEU A 28 31.81 -30.06 -27.15
N VAL A 29 30.95 -30.99 -27.63
CA VAL A 29 29.70 -31.38 -26.95
C VAL A 29 29.83 -32.68 -26.13
N PHE A 30 30.95 -33.41 -26.21
CA PHE A 30 31.17 -34.65 -25.43
C PHE A 30 32.44 -34.66 -24.56
N LYS A 31 32.86 -33.50 -24.02
CA LYS A 31 33.69 -33.49 -22.81
C LYS A 31 32.79 -33.44 -21.58
N GLY A 32 32.47 -34.62 -21.05
CA GLY A 32 31.94 -34.74 -19.69
C GLY A 32 32.86 -34.02 -18.68
N PRO A 33 32.30 -33.54 -17.56
CA PRO A 33 33.04 -32.72 -16.62
C PRO A 33 34.25 -33.47 -16.05
N PRO A 34 35.39 -32.80 -15.82
CA PRO A 34 36.56 -33.40 -15.20
C PRO A 34 36.20 -33.85 -13.78
N THR A 35 36.34 -35.15 -13.51
CA THR A 35 36.29 -35.72 -12.17
C THR A 35 37.62 -35.44 -11.45
N SER A 36 37.80 -34.23 -10.93
CA SER A 36 38.74 -33.98 -9.84
C SER A 36 37.96 -33.95 -8.53
N LYS A 37 38.26 -34.91 -7.66
CA LYS A 37 37.88 -34.86 -6.24
C LYS A 37 38.76 -33.82 -5.55
N GLU A 38 38.52 -32.55 -5.84
CA GLU A 38 38.89 -31.48 -4.91
C GLU A 38 37.75 -31.35 -3.90
N LYS A 39 38.06 -31.61 -2.63
CA LYS A 39 37.20 -31.18 -1.53
C LYS A 39 37.06 -29.67 -1.66
N LYS A 40 35.97 -29.21 -2.29
CA LYS A 40 35.46 -27.85 -2.08
C LYS A 40 35.28 -27.74 -0.57
N GLY A 41 36.20 -27.03 0.09
CA GLY A 41 35.97 -26.54 1.42
C GLY A 41 34.60 -25.87 1.41
N ALA A 42 33.79 -26.19 2.41
CA ALA A 42 32.52 -25.52 2.61
C ALA A 42 32.76 -24.03 2.42
N ILE A 43 32.08 -23.44 1.43
CA ILE A 43 31.86 -22.00 1.42
C ILE A 43 31.33 -21.73 2.84
N PRO A 44 31.95 -20.86 3.64
CA PRO A 44 31.38 -20.51 4.93
C PRO A 44 29.93 -20.14 4.62
N ILE A 45 29.00 -20.89 5.17
CA ILE A 45 27.65 -20.38 5.33
C ILE A 45 27.91 -19.11 6.10
N GLU A 46 27.76 -17.96 5.44
CA GLU A 46 27.84 -16.67 6.10
C GLU A 46 26.77 -16.77 7.18
N GLU A 47 27.23 -17.05 8.40
CA GLU A 47 26.40 -17.13 9.57
C GLU A 47 25.71 -15.78 9.59
N LYS A 48 24.40 -15.75 9.31
CA LYS A 48 23.61 -14.54 9.41
C LYS A 48 23.88 -14.02 10.81
N VAL A 49 24.73 -13.00 10.90
CA VAL A 49 25.02 -12.34 12.16
C VAL A 49 23.65 -11.87 12.64
N ALA A 50 23.22 -12.40 13.79
CA ALA A 50 21.94 -12.02 14.35
C ALA A 50 21.91 -10.48 14.41
N PRO A 51 20.83 -9.83 13.93
CA PRO A 51 20.79 -8.38 13.91
C PRO A 51 21.04 -7.86 15.32
N ASP A 52 21.93 -6.87 15.43
CA ASP A 52 22.17 -6.16 16.69
C ASP A 52 20.86 -5.45 17.09
N LEU A 53 20.16 -6.04 18.06
CA LEU A 53 18.84 -5.58 18.48
C LEU A 53 18.89 -4.19 19.11
N ASP A 54 19.98 -3.87 19.81
CA ASP A 54 20.14 -2.55 20.43
C ASP A 54 20.31 -1.47 19.36
N LEU A 55 21.05 -1.77 18.29
CA LEU A 55 21.19 -0.87 17.15
C LEU A 55 19.88 -0.75 16.35
N LEU A 56 19.19 -1.88 16.12
CA LEU A 56 17.94 -1.95 15.38
C LEU A 56 16.82 -1.14 16.06
N PHE A 57 16.74 -1.21 17.39
CA PHE A 57 15.74 -0.49 18.19
C PHE A 57 16.27 0.82 18.79
N SER A 58 17.44 1.28 18.36
CA SER A 58 17.94 2.61 18.74
C SER A 58 17.01 3.72 18.25
N ALA A 59 16.97 4.84 18.98
CA ALA A 59 16.14 5.98 18.64
C ALA A 59 16.48 6.54 17.24
N GLU A 60 17.76 6.61 16.91
CA GLU A 60 18.27 7.04 15.61
C GLU A 60 17.71 6.18 14.47
N THR A 61 17.86 4.85 14.59
CA THR A 61 17.39 3.90 13.58
C THR A 61 15.88 3.98 13.43
N LEU A 62 15.12 3.90 14.53
CA LEU A 62 13.66 3.93 14.48
C LEU A 62 13.12 5.25 13.91
N VAL A 63 13.72 6.39 14.24
CA VAL A 63 13.31 7.69 13.67
C VAL A 63 13.60 7.74 12.17
N SER A 64 14.75 7.22 11.74
CA SER A 64 15.12 7.13 10.32
C SER A 64 14.15 6.24 9.54
N GLU A 65 13.84 5.05 10.08
CA GLU A 65 12.88 4.13 9.48
C GLU A 65 11.46 4.69 9.47
N GLY A 66 11.06 5.40 10.54
CA GLY A 66 9.75 6.06 10.59
C GLY A 66 9.61 7.11 9.50
N GLU A 67 10.65 7.91 9.26
CA GLU A 67 10.68 8.85 8.14
C GLU A 67 10.51 8.12 6.79
N PHE A 68 11.22 7.00 6.60
CA PHE A 68 11.11 6.21 5.38
C PHE A 68 9.71 5.60 5.21
N VAL A 69 9.09 5.05 6.24
CA VAL A 69 7.75 4.46 6.16
C VAL A 69 6.68 5.53 5.84
N ILE A 70 6.81 6.74 6.42
CA ILE A 70 5.86 7.84 6.23
C ILE A 70 5.99 8.45 4.83
N PHE A 71 7.22 8.69 4.36
CA PHE A 71 7.49 9.50 3.16
C PHE A 71 8.06 8.71 1.98
N GLY A 72 8.47 7.46 2.18
CA GLY A 72 9.08 6.59 1.17
C GLY A 72 10.54 6.94 0.86
N ARG A 73 11.13 7.87 1.63
CA ARG A 73 12.51 8.33 1.48
C ARG A 73 12.96 9.05 2.75
N HIS A 74 14.28 9.17 2.93
CA HIS A 74 14.87 10.03 3.94
C HIS A 74 14.96 11.49 3.47
N GLN A 75 15.00 12.42 4.42
CA GLN A 75 15.07 13.87 4.18
C GLN A 75 14.03 14.37 3.17
N PRO A 76 12.74 14.09 3.41
CA PRO A 76 11.69 14.42 2.47
C PRO A 76 11.53 15.94 2.35
N VAL A 77 11.34 16.41 1.12
CA VAL A 77 10.99 17.80 0.81
C VAL A 77 9.59 17.84 0.21
N MET A 78 8.87 18.95 0.39
CA MET A 78 7.59 19.12 -0.28
C MET A 78 7.80 19.12 -1.80
N GLU A 79 6.90 18.45 -2.50
CA GLU A 79 6.91 18.33 -3.94
C GLU A 79 5.56 18.74 -4.51
N THR A 80 5.58 19.31 -5.69
CA THR A 80 4.36 19.56 -6.45
C THR A 80 3.71 18.22 -6.79
N SER A 81 2.43 18.09 -6.46
CA SER A 81 1.65 16.87 -6.71
C SER A 81 1.72 16.46 -8.19
N PRO A 82 1.49 15.17 -8.53
CA PRO A 82 1.45 14.71 -9.92
C PRO A 82 0.44 15.47 -10.81
N SER A 83 -0.59 16.07 -10.20
CA SER A 83 -1.57 16.89 -10.91
C SER A 83 -1.13 18.34 -11.14
N GLY A 84 0.00 18.77 -10.59
CA GLY A 84 0.49 20.16 -10.66
C GLY A 84 -0.24 21.17 -9.77
N LYS A 85 -1.27 20.75 -9.02
CA LYS A 85 -2.23 21.69 -8.38
C LYS A 85 -1.88 22.15 -6.96
N PHE A 86 -1.08 21.39 -6.23
CA PHE A 86 -0.71 21.68 -4.85
C PHE A 86 0.59 20.98 -4.49
N ASP A 87 1.32 21.53 -3.51
CA ASP A 87 2.48 20.88 -2.92
C ASP A 87 2.04 19.91 -1.82
N ARG A 88 2.76 18.79 -1.71
CA ARG A 88 2.53 17.76 -0.71
C ARG A 88 3.84 17.13 -0.29
N MET A 89 3.84 16.49 0.88
CA MET A 89 4.94 15.63 1.25
C MET A 89 4.91 14.35 0.41
N PRO A 90 6.08 13.73 0.15
CA PRO A 90 6.18 12.39 -0.41
C PRO A 90 5.39 11.38 0.41
N ILE A 91 4.94 10.29 -0.23
CA ILE A 91 4.02 9.33 0.40
C ILE A 91 4.70 7.95 0.41
N GLY A 92 5.03 7.45 1.60
CA GLY A 92 5.62 6.13 1.82
C GLY A 92 4.59 5.01 1.95
N LYS A 93 5.03 3.84 2.39
CA LYS A 93 4.19 2.65 2.56
C LYS A 93 2.98 2.92 3.47
N GLY A 94 3.18 3.62 4.58
CA GLY A 94 2.12 3.89 5.56
C GLY A 94 1.07 4.89 5.10
N LYS A 95 1.23 5.53 3.94
CA LYS A 95 0.33 6.55 3.38
C LYS A 95 -0.02 7.71 4.33
N CYS A 96 0.72 7.90 5.42
CA CYS A 96 0.36 8.83 6.48
C CYS A 96 0.29 10.28 5.94
N ALA A 97 1.27 10.67 5.11
CA ALA A 97 1.34 11.99 4.47
C ALA A 97 0.25 12.24 3.40
N HIS A 98 -0.48 11.21 2.99
CA HIS A 98 -1.67 11.37 2.16
C HIS A 98 -2.82 11.99 2.96
N CYS A 99 -3.00 11.54 4.21
CA CYS A 99 -4.13 11.94 5.05
C CYS A 99 -3.80 13.06 6.04
N HIS A 100 -2.56 13.11 6.52
CA HIS A 100 -2.14 13.97 7.62
C HIS A 100 -1.16 15.06 7.19
N ILE A 101 -1.19 16.17 7.94
CA ILE A 101 -0.23 17.27 7.85
C ILE A 101 0.94 17.00 8.81
N PHE A 102 2.17 17.01 8.27
CA PHE A 102 3.43 16.86 9.01
C PHE A 102 4.24 18.16 9.07
N VAL A 103 4.11 19.02 8.05
CA VAL A 103 4.88 20.27 7.94
C VAL A 103 3.97 21.46 7.65
N LYS A 104 4.39 22.66 8.07
CA LYS A 104 3.65 23.89 7.75
C LYS A 104 3.63 24.09 6.24
N GLY A 105 2.46 24.42 5.70
CA GLY A 105 2.25 24.63 4.27
C GLY A 105 1.73 23.40 3.51
N GLN A 106 1.79 22.20 4.09
CA GLN A 106 1.15 21.00 3.53
C GLN A 106 -0.38 21.19 3.50
N ARG A 107 -1.04 20.78 2.41
CA ARG A 107 -2.51 20.87 2.26
C ARG A 107 -3.17 19.50 2.36
N GLN A 108 -3.61 19.08 3.55
CA GLN A 108 -4.34 17.83 3.79
C GLN A 108 -5.45 18.07 4.81
N ASP A 109 -6.63 17.49 4.59
CA ASP A 109 -7.83 17.69 5.39
C ASP A 109 -8.60 16.38 5.69
N ILE A 110 -7.99 15.23 5.39
CA ILE A 110 -8.60 13.91 5.64
C ILE A 110 -8.47 13.53 7.12
N GLY A 111 -7.26 13.66 7.68
CA GLY A 111 -6.94 13.33 9.06
C GLY A 111 -6.49 14.56 9.88
N PRO A 112 -6.44 14.43 11.22
CA PRO A 112 -5.99 15.52 12.09
C PRO A 112 -4.53 15.92 11.79
N ASN A 113 -4.22 17.19 12.04
CA ASN A 113 -2.85 17.70 11.92
C ASN A 113 -1.92 16.98 12.92
N LEU A 114 -0.73 16.56 12.48
CA LEU A 114 0.28 15.87 13.30
C LEU A 114 1.45 16.78 13.70
N ILE A 115 1.53 18.01 13.22
CA ILE A 115 2.47 19.02 13.74
C ILE A 115 2.22 19.19 15.24
N GLY A 116 3.22 18.98 16.11
CA GLY A 116 3.03 19.09 17.56
C GLY A 116 2.27 17.92 18.20
N LEU A 117 2.14 16.78 17.51
CA LEU A 117 1.37 15.63 18.01
C LEU A 117 1.90 15.15 19.35
N GLU A 118 3.22 15.06 19.50
CA GLU A 118 3.81 14.51 20.73
C GLU A 118 3.43 15.32 21.97
N GLN A 119 3.44 16.66 21.91
CA GLN A 119 2.98 17.44 23.06
C GLN A 119 1.46 17.27 23.30
N ARG A 120 0.69 17.13 22.22
CA ARG A 120 -0.77 16.95 22.32
C ARG A 120 -1.14 15.58 22.89
N SER A 121 -0.42 14.51 22.58
CA SER A 121 -0.76 13.15 23.02
C SER A 121 -0.85 13.05 24.54
N HIS A 122 0.11 13.65 25.26
CA HIS A 122 0.09 13.72 26.74
C HIS A 122 -1.15 14.45 27.29
N THR A 123 -1.64 15.46 26.58
CA THR A 123 -2.84 16.21 27.00
C THR A 123 -4.14 15.50 26.64
N ARG A 124 -4.16 14.66 25.60
CA ARG A 124 -5.37 13.95 25.13
C ARG A 124 -5.94 13.02 26.20
N LEU A 125 -5.06 12.35 26.94
CA LEU A 125 -5.43 11.43 28.03
C LEU A 125 -6.22 12.12 29.16
N GLN A 126 -6.06 13.43 29.32
CA GLN A 126 -6.74 14.24 30.34
C GLN A 126 -8.10 14.77 29.86
N GLU A 127 -8.40 14.66 28.57
CA GLU A 127 -9.66 15.15 28.02
C GLU A 127 -10.83 14.25 28.43
N ALA A 128 -11.96 14.86 28.80
CA ALA A 128 -13.20 14.13 29.08
C ALA A 128 -13.63 13.23 27.91
N ARG A 129 -13.29 13.63 26.68
CA ARG A 129 -13.55 12.83 25.47
C ARG A 129 -12.78 11.51 25.48
N TYR A 130 -11.51 11.50 25.92
CA TYR A 130 -10.74 10.27 26.00
C TYR A 130 -11.32 9.32 27.05
N GLN A 131 -11.70 9.86 28.21
CA GLN A 131 -12.37 9.08 29.27
C GLN A 131 -13.68 8.44 28.77
N MET A 132 -14.52 9.19 28.05
CA MET A 132 -15.74 8.67 27.42
C MET A 132 -15.45 7.47 26.48
N PHE A 133 -14.38 7.54 25.69
CA PHE A 133 -14.00 6.43 24.82
C PHE A 133 -13.42 5.24 25.58
N SER A 134 -12.61 5.48 26.61
CA SER A 134 -12.10 4.44 27.50
C SER A 134 -13.24 3.67 28.17
N GLU A 135 -14.24 4.37 28.69
CA GLU A 135 -15.47 3.77 29.25
C GLU A 135 -16.25 2.97 28.19
N LYS A 136 -16.44 3.53 26.98
CA LYS A 136 -17.14 2.87 25.87
C LYS A 136 -16.52 1.51 25.55
N TYR A 137 -15.20 1.42 25.46
CA TYR A 137 -14.49 0.20 25.06
C TYR A 137 -14.06 -0.69 26.23
N GLN A 138 -14.35 -0.29 27.48
CA GLN A 138 -13.94 -1.03 28.67
C GLN A 138 -14.47 -2.48 28.66
N ASN A 139 -15.74 -2.67 28.27
CA ASN A 139 -16.43 -3.97 28.31
C ASN A 139 -16.51 -4.66 26.94
N MET A 140 -16.52 -3.88 25.86
CA MET A 140 -16.59 -4.39 24.50
C MET A 140 -15.46 -3.74 23.70
N PRO A 141 -14.39 -4.47 23.34
CA PRO A 141 -13.32 -3.93 22.50
C PRO A 141 -13.84 -3.41 21.17
N GLU A 142 -13.06 -2.53 20.55
CA GLU A 142 -13.33 -2.03 19.22
C GLU A 142 -13.32 -3.18 18.21
N ALA A 143 -14.33 -3.25 17.35
CA ALA A 143 -14.65 -4.47 16.60
C ALA A 143 -13.59 -4.84 15.56
N VAL A 144 -12.90 -3.87 14.97
CA VAL A 144 -11.93 -4.12 13.89
C VAL A 144 -10.56 -4.48 14.47
N SER A 145 -10.07 -3.68 15.42
CA SER A 145 -8.75 -3.85 16.05
C SER A 145 -8.75 -4.90 17.17
N GLY A 146 -9.89 -5.15 17.80
CA GLY A 146 -9.99 -5.95 19.03
C GLY A 146 -9.39 -5.27 20.27
N LEU A 147 -9.03 -3.98 20.18
CA LEU A 147 -8.37 -3.24 21.26
C LEU A 147 -9.34 -2.37 22.06
N LYS A 148 -8.86 -1.87 23.20
CA LYS A 148 -9.57 -0.95 24.09
C LYS A 148 -8.78 0.34 24.22
N ALA A 149 -9.46 1.44 24.53
CA ALA A 149 -8.80 2.70 24.88
C ALA A 149 -8.23 2.64 26.30
N THR A 150 -6.93 2.34 26.42
CA THR A 150 -6.25 2.09 27.69
C THR A 150 -4.87 2.74 27.80
N ALA A 151 -4.46 3.55 26.82
CA ALA A 151 -3.21 4.30 26.90
C ALA A 151 -3.12 5.16 28.19
N THR A 152 -1.93 5.16 28.77
CA THR A 152 -1.55 5.86 30.01
C THR A 152 -0.43 6.87 29.80
N THR A 153 0.31 6.77 28.69
CA THR A 153 1.34 7.73 28.27
C THR A 153 0.99 8.37 26.92
N GLY A 154 1.60 9.51 26.60
CA GLY A 154 1.45 10.12 25.27
C GLY A 154 1.93 9.20 24.13
N GLY A 155 2.97 8.40 24.33
CA GLY A 155 3.43 7.45 23.32
C GLY A 155 2.47 6.27 23.14
N GLU A 156 1.94 5.71 24.24
CA GLU A 156 0.87 4.71 24.19
C GLU A 156 -0.37 5.23 23.46
N TYR A 157 -0.74 6.51 23.64
CA TYR A 157 -1.85 7.12 22.91
C TYR A 157 -1.60 7.20 21.40
N ILE A 158 -0.38 7.52 20.98
CA ILE A 158 -0.04 7.56 19.54
C ILE A 158 -0.10 6.14 18.96
N LEU A 159 0.43 5.14 19.67
CA LEU A 159 0.32 3.73 19.29
C LEU A 159 -1.15 3.28 19.18
N GLU A 160 -1.94 3.54 20.22
CA GLU A 160 -3.37 3.25 20.26
C GLU A 160 -4.10 3.90 19.09
N SER A 161 -3.77 5.13 18.73
CA SER A 161 -4.35 5.83 17.58
C SER A 161 -4.06 5.16 16.23
N ILE A 162 -2.95 4.43 16.11
CA ILE A 162 -2.55 3.73 14.87
C ILE A 162 -3.16 2.32 14.82
N TYR A 163 -3.16 1.60 15.94
CA TYR A 163 -3.71 0.25 16.04
C TYR A 163 -5.23 0.22 16.22
N CYS A 164 -5.80 1.24 16.84
CA CYS A 164 -7.23 1.38 17.09
C CYS A 164 -7.67 2.83 16.91
N PRO A 165 -7.76 3.33 15.67
CA PRO A 165 -8.11 4.72 15.42
C PRO A 165 -9.51 5.11 15.93
N SER A 166 -10.40 4.13 16.13
CA SER A 166 -11.72 4.34 16.73
C SER A 166 -11.71 4.29 18.27
N CYS A 167 -10.64 3.81 18.91
CA CYS A 167 -10.46 3.88 20.36
C CYS A 167 -10.37 5.33 20.85
N TYR A 168 -9.95 6.26 19.99
CA TYR A 168 -10.17 7.68 20.23
C TYR A 168 -10.28 8.42 18.90
N VAL A 169 -11.39 9.14 18.70
CA VAL A 169 -11.62 9.94 17.49
C VAL A 169 -11.57 11.42 17.83
N VAL A 170 -10.64 12.14 17.20
CA VAL A 170 -10.56 13.61 17.27
C VAL A 170 -11.84 14.21 16.70
N ALA A 171 -12.44 15.17 17.41
CA ALA A 171 -13.65 15.85 16.96
C ALA A 171 -13.48 16.44 15.54
N GLY A 172 -14.47 16.22 14.67
CA GLY A 172 -14.49 16.58 13.26
C GLY A 172 -13.86 15.57 12.31
N PHE A 173 -13.23 14.50 12.83
CA PHE A 173 -12.49 13.52 12.01
C PHE A 173 -13.11 12.12 11.99
N GLY A 174 -14.27 11.90 12.60
CA GLY A 174 -14.98 10.64 12.46
C GLY A 174 -15.86 10.55 11.23
N LEU A 175 -16.32 9.35 10.94
CA LEU A 175 -17.21 9.07 9.81
C LEU A 175 -18.50 9.90 9.95
N PRO A 176 -19.08 10.38 8.83
CA PRO A 176 -20.41 10.97 8.81
C PRO A 176 -21.40 10.07 9.58
N GLU A 177 -22.35 10.70 10.27
CA GLU A 177 -23.42 10.03 11.03
C GLU A 177 -22.93 9.22 12.26
N SER A 178 -21.62 9.05 12.45
CA SER A 178 -21.08 8.41 13.65
C SER A 178 -20.99 9.35 14.87
N ASN A 179 -21.27 10.65 14.71
CA ASN A 179 -21.03 11.68 15.73
C ASN A 179 -19.58 11.65 16.27
N ASP A 180 -18.63 11.48 15.36
CA ASP A 180 -17.22 11.28 15.68
C ASP A 180 -16.96 10.09 16.62
N LEU A 181 -17.74 9.01 16.55
CA LEU A 181 -17.53 7.79 17.36
C LEU A 181 -16.84 6.66 16.61
N VAL A 182 -16.67 6.80 15.29
CA VAL A 182 -15.97 5.85 14.42
C VAL A 182 -15.00 6.62 13.55
N SER A 183 -13.74 6.19 13.49
CA SER A 183 -12.68 6.92 12.79
C SER A 183 -12.73 6.73 11.27
N LYS A 184 -12.33 7.77 10.52
CA LYS A 184 -11.99 7.66 9.08
C LYS A 184 -10.64 7.00 8.86
N MET A 185 -9.75 7.05 9.86
CA MET A 185 -8.44 6.44 9.77
C MET A 185 -8.60 4.92 9.88
N PRO A 186 -8.05 4.14 8.94
CA PRO A 186 -8.07 2.70 9.03
C PRO A 186 -7.07 2.18 10.07
N VAL A 187 -7.33 0.96 10.52
CA VAL A 187 -6.40 0.21 11.36
C VAL A 187 -5.16 -0.12 10.51
N MET A 188 -4.00 0.46 10.86
CA MET A 188 -2.86 0.51 9.94
C MET A 188 -2.09 -0.81 9.79
N ASN A 189 -2.19 -1.71 10.78
CA ASN A 189 -1.64 -3.07 10.69
C ASN A 189 -2.57 -4.04 9.95
N HIS A 190 -3.72 -3.56 9.44
CA HIS A 190 -4.62 -4.33 8.59
C HIS A 190 -4.48 -3.92 7.12
N MET A 191 -5.12 -4.68 6.24
CA MET A 191 -5.21 -4.32 4.83
C MET A 191 -5.92 -2.97 4.64
N PRO A 192 -5.46 -2.14 3.70
CA PRO A 192 -4.49 -2.48 2.65
C PRO A 192 -3.04 -2.09 2.96
N TYR A 193 -2.76 -1.51 4.13
CA TYR A 193 -1.43 -0.97 4.47
C TYR A 193 -0.50 -1.99 5.11
N GLN A 194 -1.03 -2.88 5.97
CA GLN A 194 -0.30 -3.99 6.60
C GLN A 194 1.04 -3.55 7.18
N LEU A 195 1.02 -2.49 7.99
CA LEU A 195 2.21 -2.09 8.72
C LEU A 195 2.57 -3.13 9.79
N SER A 196 3.84 -3.48 9.88
CA SER A 196 4.35 -4.34 10.96
C SER A 196 4.43 -3.56 12.28
N ASP A 197 4.57 -4.30 13.38
CA ASP A 197 4.79 -3.68 14.70
C ASP A 197 6.05 -2.80 14.69
N TYR A 198 7.12 -3.26 14.04
CA TYR A 198 8.35 -2.48 13.85
C TYR A 198 8.10 -1.17 13.09
N GLU A 199 7.36 -1.22 11.98
CA GLU A 199 7.06 -0.03 11.17
C GLU A 199 6.19 0.97 11.96
N ILE A 200 5.24 0.49 12.76
CA ILE A 200 4.41 1.35 13.61
C ILE A 200 5.26 1.99 14.71
N ILE A 201 6.13 1.24 15.38
CA ILE A 201 7.05 1.78 16.39
C ILE A 201 7.96 2.83 15.76
N ALA A 202 8.50 2.56 14.58
CA ALA A 202 9.33 3.52 13.85
C ALA A 202 8.57 4.81 13.53
N ILE A 203 7.30 4.72 13.08
CA ILE A 203 6.42 5.88 12.90
C ILE A 203 6.26 6.66 14.20
N VAL A 204 5.96 5.99 15.32
CA VAL A 204 5.78 6.66 16.62
C VAL A 204 7.07 7.32 17.08
N SER A 205 8.23 6.67 16.92
CA SER A 205 9.54 7.25 17.20
C SER A 205 9.77 8.53 16.38
N TYR A 206 9.47 8.50 15.07
CA TYR A 206 9.56 9.70 14.22
C TYR A 206 8.64 10.80 14.72
N LEU A 207 7.39 10.48 15.05
CA LEU A 207 6.42 11.45 15.55
C LEU A 207 6.89 12.07 16.87
N GLN A 208 7.39 11.27 17.80
CA GLN A 208 7.97 11.73 19.07
C GLN A 208 9.16 12.66 18.86
N ALA A 209 10.11 12.28 17.99
CA ALA A 209 11.35 13.02 17.79
C ALA A 209 11.19 14.30 16.95
N LYS A 210 10.33 14.27 15.91
CA LYS A 210 10.26 15.33 14.89
C LYS A 210 9.04 16.23 15.01
N THR A 211 7.96 15.76 15.65
CA THR A 211 6.80 16.62 15.94
C THR A 211 6.90 17.31 17.29
N SER A 212 7.88 16.95 18.14
CA SER A 212 8.26 17.66 19.35
C SER A 212 9.54 18.47 19.16
N SER A 213 9.78 19.47 20.01
CA SER A 213 11.05 20.19 20.11
C SER A 213 12.17 19.38 20.80
N GLY A 214 11.92 18.13 21.18
CA GLY A 214 12.76 17.38 22.12
C GLY A 214 13.86 16.51 21.51
N GLY A 215 13.79 16.21 20.20
CA GLY A 215 14.79 15.37 19.54
C GLY A 215 14.79 13.91 20.03
N LEU A 216 15.88 13.19 19.78
CA LEU A 216 15.97 11.74 19.99
C LEU A 216 15.80 11.29 21.45
N SER A 217 16.08 12.16 22.42
CA SER A 217 15.94 11.86 23.86
C SER A 217 14.49 11.71 24.34
N LYS A 218 13.51 11.99 23.49
CA LYS A 218 12.08 11.82 23.77
C LYS A 218 11.48 10.56 23.18
N VAL A 219 12.27 9.75 22.48
CA VAL A 219 11.77 8.53 21.85
C VAL A 219 11.58 7.46 22.92
N THR A 220 10.33 7.07 23.15
CA THR A 220 9.90 6.03 24.11
C THR A 220 9.08 4.92 23.46
N ALA A 221 8.87 4.98 22.13
CA ALA A 221 7.95 4.11 21.39
C ALA A 221 8.12 2.59 21.65
N VAL A 222 9.35 2.11 21.85
CA VAL A 222 9.62 0.70 22.20
C VAL A 222 9.05 0.34 23.57
N GLU A 223 9.37 1.14 24.58
CA GLU A 223 8.88 0.95 25.95
C GLU A 223 7.36 1.12 25.99
N ASP A 224 6.81 2.14 25.35
CA ASP A 224 5.37 2.37 25.25
C ASP A 224 4.66 1.18 24.58
N TRP A 225 5.23 0.60 23.53
CA TRP A 225 4.65 -0.56 22.86
C TRP A 225 4.64 -1.80 23.76
N GLN A 226 5.76 -2.09 24.42
CA GLN A 226 5.87 -3.23 25.34
C GLN A 226 4.92 -3.07 26.52
N ASN A 227 4.81 -1.85 27.05
CA ASN A 227 3.90 -1.51 28.12
C ASN A 227 2.44 -1.60 27.69
N TYR A 228 2.08 -1.13 26.49
CA TYR A 228 0.71 -1.18 26.01
C TYR A 228 0.24 -2.62 25.78
N PHE A 229 1.04 -3.43 25.09
CA PHE A 229 0.67 -4.80 24.73
C PHE A 229 1.03 -5.86 25.78
N LYS A 230 1.80 -5.49 26.82
CA LYS A 230 2.30 -6.39 27.88
C LYS A 230 3.05 -7.60 27.31
N LYS A 231 3.85 -7.39 26.26
CA LYS A 231 4.68 -8.42 25.61
C LYS A 231 5.99 -7.82 25.10
N GLU A 232 6.98 -8.68 24.94
CA GLU A 232 8.24 -8.33 24.27
C GLU A 232 8.01 -8.10 22.78
N LEU A 233 8.91 -7.31 22.19
CA LEU A 233 8.83 -6.97 20.78
C LEU A 233 9.13 -8.20 19.90
N PRO A 234 8.28 -8.51 18.91
CA PRO A 234 8.63 -9.51 17.92
C PRO A 234 9.82 -8.98 17.09
N LEU A 235 10.77 -9.86 16.79
CA LEU A 235 11.87 -9.50 15.89
C LEU A 235 11.32 -9.15 14.49
N PRO A 236 11.98 -8.29 13.71
CA PRO A 236 11.53 -7.98 12.35
C PRO A 236 11.46 -9.22 11.44
N GLU A 237 12.25 -10.27 11.72
CA GLU A 237 12.16 -11.53 10.98
C GLU A 237 10.95 -12.39 11.37
N ASP A 238 10.43 -12.23 12.59
CA ASP A 238 9.23 -12.91 13.12
C ASP A 238 7.94 -12.15 12.82
N SER A 239 8.06 -10.88 12.41
CA SER A 239 6.96 -10.14 11.81
C SER A 239 6.59 -10.80 10.48
N PRO A 240 5.29 -11.03 10.16
CA PRO A 240 4.89 -11.69 8.93
C PRO A 240 5.53 -11.04 7.71
N LYS A 241 6.54 -11.70 7.12
CA LYS A 241 7.16 -11.27 5.86
C LYS A 241 6.17 -11.52 4.73
N VAL A 242 5.27 -10.60 4.47
CA VAL A 242 4.44 -10.63 3.26
C VAL A 242 4.97 -9.61 2.28
N PHE A 243 6.10 -9.92 1.64
CA PHE A 243 6.40 -9.42 0.29
C PHE A 243 7.22 -10.45 -0.47
N ALA A 244 6.59 -11.08 -1.45
CA ALA A 244 7.28 -11.76 -2.54
C ALA A 244 7.54 -10.75 -3.66
N SER A 245 8.75 -10.84 -4.22
CA SER A 245 9.24 -10.07 -5.37
C SER A 245 8.29 -10.10 -6.57
N SER A 246 8.36 -9.06 -7.39
CA SER A 246 7.55 -8.79 -8.58
C SER A 246 7.68 -9.83 -9.70
N VAL A 247 7.10 -11.03 -9.52
CA VAL A 247 6.82 -12.00 -10.59
C VAL A 247 5.54 -12.77 -10.27
N GLY A 248 4.47 -12.52 -11.04
CA GLY A 248 3.30 -13.39 -11.17
C GLY A 248 2.24 -13.27 -10.08
N LEU A 249 1.01 -12.90 -10.47
CA LEU A 249 -0.17 -13.13 -9.64
C LEU A 249 -0.23 -14.63 -9.30
N ALA A 250 -0.38 -14.98 -8.02
CA ALA A 250 -0.46 -16.39 -7.61
C ALA A 250 -1.69 -17.05 -8.26
N ILE A 251 -1.44 -18.12 -9.02
CA ILE A 251 -2.48 -18.91 -9.72
C ILE A 251 -3.21 -19.84 -8.74
N THR A 252 -2.65 -20.09 -7.55
CA THR A 252 -2.97 -21.27 -6.73
C THR A 252 -3.31 -21.02 -5.26
N GLU A 253 -3.62 -19.80 -4.83
CA GLU A 253 -4.20 -19.59 -3.49
C GLU A 253 -5.71 -19.88 -3.48
N GLU A 254 -6.21 -20.37 -2.35
CA GLU A 254 -7.64 -20.66 -2.10
C GLU A 254 -8.47 -19.42 -2.45
N LEU A 255 -9.39 -19.57 -3.41
CA LEU A 255 -10.27 -18.50 -3.85
C LEU A 255 -11.19 -18.12 -2.70
N SER A 256 -11.29 -16.82 -2.39
CA SER A 256 -12.25 -16.35 -1.38
C SER A 256 -13.68 -16.79 -1.72
N ALA A 257 -14.48 -17.15 -0.73
CA ALA A 257 -15.80 -17.72 -0.95
C ALA A 257 -16.79 -16.71 -1.57
N SER A 258 -16.62 -15.41 -1.30
CA SER A 258 -17.50 -14.35 -1.79
C SER A 258 -16.73 -13.11 -2.26
N VAL A 259 -17.41 -12.22 -3.00
CA VAL A 259 -16.83 -10.91 -3.36
C VAL A 259 -16.66 -9.99 -2.16
N GLU A 260 -17.54 -10.07 -1.16
CA GLU A 260 -17.41 -9.32 0.08
C GLU A 260 -16.15 -9.72 0.84
N GLU A 261 -15.82 -11.02 0.82
CA GLU A 261 -14.58 -11.51 1.41
C GLU A 261 -13.36 -10.98 0.64
N VAL A 262 -13.40 -10.95 -0.70
CA VAL A 262 -12.33 -10.30 -1.50
C VAL A 262 -12.19 -8.81 -1.13
N ILE A 263 -13.30 -8.08 -1.05
CA ILE A 263 -13.31 -6.65 -0.68
C ILE A 263 -12.73 -6.43 0.72
N LYS A 264 -13.15 -7.24 1.69
CA LYS A 264 -12.69 -7.20 3.08
C LYS A 264 -11.21 -7.54 3.18
N LYS A 265 -10.79 -8.68 2.62
CA LYS A 265 -9.40 -9.18 2.62
C LYS A 265 -8.47 -8.15 1.98
N ASN A 266 -8.92 -7.44 0.95
CA ASN A 266 -8.10 -6.46 0.24
C ASN A 266 -8.23 -5.02 0.76
N GLY A 267 -9.04 -4.79 1.79
CA GLY A 267 -9.24 -3.47 2.39
C GLY A 267 -9.86 -2.44 1.45
N CYS A 268 -10.57 -2.86 0.40
CA CYS A 268 -11.14 -1.92 -0.58
C CYS A 268 -12.20 -1.02 0.08
N SER A 269 -12.96 -1.56 1.04
CA SER A 269 -14.02 -0.85 1.78
C SER A 269 -13.50 0.26 2.70
N VAL A 270 -12.20 0.26 3.02
CA VAL A 270 -11.57 1.31 3.81
C VAL A 270 -11.64 2.65 3.10
N CYS A 271 -11.29 2.65 1.81
CA CYS A 271 -11.20 3.88 1.03
C CYS A 271 -12.44 4.10 0.17
N HIS A 272 -13.03 3.03 -0.36
CA HIS A 272 -14.08 3.11 -1.37
C HIS A 272 -15.45 2.81 -0.81
N LYS A 273 -16.42 3.63 -1.23
CA LYS A 273 -17.83 3.28 -1.10
C LYS A 273 -18.21 2.35 -2.25
N ILE A 274 -18.81 1.20 -1.92
CA ILE A 274 -19.17 0.17 -2.90
C ILE A 274 -20.67 -0.11 -2.76
N PRO A 275 -21.51 0.39 -3.68
CA PRO A 275 -22.94 0.15 -3.62
C PRO A 275 -23.28 -1.35 -3.59
N GLY A 276 -24.25 -1.71 -2.74
CA GLY A 276 -24.65 -3.10 -2.53
C GLY A 276 -23.73 -3.92 -1.60
N ILE A 277 -22.68 -3.32 -1.03
CA ILE A 277 -21.79 -3.97 -0.06
C ILE A 277 -21.90 -3.26 1.30
N GLU A 278 -22.40 -3.96 2.31
CA GLU A 278 -22.71 -3.38 3.62
C GLU A 278 -21.48 -2.82 4.33
N ILE A 279 -20.35 -3.52 4.25
CA ILE A 279 -19.09 -3.10 4.90
C ILE A 279 -18.42 -1.89 4.23
N ALA A 280 -18.92 -1.45 3.07
CA ALA A 280 -18.30 -0.42 2.23
C ALA A 280 -19.23 0.78 2.02
N GLN A 281 -19.92 1.22 3.07
CA GLN A 281 -20.90 2.30 2.99
C GLN A 281 -20.31 3.70 3.19
N THR A 282 -19.09 3.85 3.70
CA THR A 282 -18.58 5.17 4.08
C THR A 282 -17.53 5.71 3.11
N GLY A 283 -16.58 4.88 2.69
CA GLY A 283 -15.45 5.17 1.78
C GLY A 283 -15.32 6.61 1.29
N LEU A 284 -14.65 7.44 2.11
CA LEU A 284 -14.52 8.90 1.91
C LEU A 284 -13.17 9.31 1.28
N ILE A 285 -12.29 8.33 1.05
CA ILE A 285 -10.92 8.57 0.58
C ILE A 285 -10.83 8.34 -0.93
N GLY A 286 -11.46 7.28 -1.43
CA GLY A 286 -11.50 6.90 -2.84
C GLY A 286 -12.86 7.14 -3.49
N PRO A 287 -12.95 7.07 -4.84
CA PRO A 287 -14.20 7.24 -5.57
C PRO A 287 -15.24 6.16 -5.26
N ILE A 288 -16.52 6.51 -5.44
CA ILE A 288 -17.62 5.56 -5.36
C ILE A 288 -17.50 4.55 -6.51
N LEU A 289 -17.55 3.26 -6.20
CA LEU A 289 -17.35 2.20 -7.17
C LEU A 289 -18.64 1.75 -7.86
N ALA A 290 -19.18 2.61 -8.73
CA ALA A 290 -20.29 2.31 -9.65
C ALA A 290 -19.77 2.03 -11.07
N MET A 291 -18.88 1.04 -11.22
CA MET A 291 -18.04 0.90 -12.41
C MET A 291 -18.79 0.58 -13.70
N LYS A 292 -19.99 0.00 -13.65
CA LYS A 292 -20.84 -0.19 -14.84
C LYS A 292 -21.17 1.14 -15.53
N SER A 293 -21.42 2.19 -14.75
CA SER A 293 -21.66 3.55 -15.26
C SER A 293 -20.37 4.35 -15.42
N THR A 294 -19.46 4.28 -14.45
CA THR A 294 -18.28 5.16 -14.40
C THR A 294 -17.18 4.76 -15.37
N ALA A 295 -16.92 3.47 -15.59
CA ALA A 295 -15.86 3.01 -16.49
C ALA A 295 -16.05 3.49 -17.95
N PRO A 296 -17.22 3.33 -18.60
CA PRO A 296 -17.39 3.80 -19.98
C PRO A 296 -17.30 5.33 -20.08
N ARG A 297 -17.85 6.07 -19.11
CA ARG A 297 -17.70 7.53 -19.06
C ARG A 297 -16.25 7.95 -18.92
N ARG A 298 -15.47 7.23 -18.11
CA ARG A 298 -14.06 7.57 -17.91
C ARG A 298 -13.22 7.29 -19.14
N LEU A 299 -13.41 6.13 -19.77
CA LEU A 299 -12.75 5.82 -21.04
C LEU A 299 -13.05 6.88 -22.11
N ALA A 300 -14.28 7.43 -22.14
CA ALA A 300 -14.64 8.51 -23.06
C ALA A 300 -14.17 9.92 -22.64
N SER A 301 -13.70 10.10 -21.40
CA SER A 301 -13.35 11.42 -20.87
C SER A 301 -12.05 11.97 -21.48
N LYS A 302 -11.99 13.30 -21.63
CA LYS A 302 -10.81 13.99 -22.15
C LYS A 302 -9.58 13.72 -21.30
N GLU A 303 -9.74 13.72 -19.98
CA GLU A 303 -8.66 13.53 -19.01
C GLU A 303 -8.03 12.13 -19.15
N TYR A 304 -8.85 11.11 -19.42
CA TYR A 304 -8.33 9.76 -19.63
C TYR A 304 -7.63 9.64 -20.99
N GLN A 305 -8.18 10.24 -22.04
CA GLN A 305 -7.54 10.27 -23.37
C GLN A 305 -6.19 11.00 -23.32
N GLU A 306 -6.07 12.09 -22.57
CA GLU A 306 -4.80 12.75 -22.30
C GLU A 306 -3.80 11.81 -21.60
N ALA A 307 -4.24 11.04 -20.60
CA ALA A 307 -3.39 10.04 -19.94
C ALA A 307 -2.91 8.92 -20.88
N VAL A 308 -3.73 8.51 -21.85
CA VAL A 308 -3.36 7.53 -22.89
C VAL A 308 -2.31 8.12 -23.84
N LEU A 309 -2.49 9.37 -24.29
CA LEU A 309 -1.53 10.07 -25.16
C LEU A 309 -0.17 10.26 -24.47
N GLU A 310 -0.17 10.49 -23.16
CA GLU A 310 1.04 10.59 -22.34
C GLU A 310 1.67 9.21 -22.03
N GLY A 311 1.05 8.10 -22.44
CA GLY A 311 1.52 6.75 -22.20
C GLY A 311 1.36 6.26 -20.75
N ARG A 312 0.57 6.95 -19.93
CA ARG A 312 0.31 6.60 -18.52
C ARG A 312 -0.80 5.56 -18.38
N ALA A 313 -1.81 5.60 -19.25
CA ALA A 313 -2.95 4.69 -19.27
C ALA A 313 -3.06 3.96 -20.61
N LYS A 314 -3.70 2.78 -20.63
CA LYS A 314 -3.83 1.99 -21.87
C LYS A 314 -5.08 1.14 -21.98
N ALA A 315 -5.99 1.16 -21.00
CA ALA A 315 -7.21 0.37 -21.12
C ALA A 315 -8.12 0.86 -22.25
N ILE A 316 -8.73 -0.10 -22.96
CA ILE A 316 -9.63 0.13 -24.10
C ILE A 316 -11.05 -0.31 -23.75
N THR A 317 -11.19 -1.36 -22.93
CA THR A 317 -12.49 -1.88 -22.47
C THR A 317 -12.78 -1.48 -21.02
N ASN A 318 -14.07 -1.46 -20.64
CA ASN A 318 -14.48 -1.19 -19.25
C ASN A 318 -13.79 -2.15 -18.26
N ARG A 319 -13.64 -3.44 -18.64
CA ARG A 319 -12.96 -4.43 -17.81
C ARG A 319 -11.48 -4.13 -17.66
N GLU A 320 -10.80 -3.75 -18.74
CA GLU A 320 -9.40 -3.34 -18.68
C GLU A 320 -9.22 -2.08 -17.84
N TYR A 321 -10.15 -1.12 -17.90
CA TYR A 321 -10.07 0.10 -17.11
C TYR A 321 -10.13 -0.19 -15.61
N VAL A 322 -11.09 -1.01 -15.18
CA VAL A 322 -11.20 -1.40 -13.77
C VAL A 322 -9.97 -2.21 -13.33
N LYS A 323 -9.46 -3.11 -14.19
CA LYS A 323 -8.24 -3.87 -13.93
C LYS A 323 -7.01 -2.98 -13.82
N GLU A 324 -6.84 -2.04 -14.73
CA GLU A 324 -5.76 -1.05 -14.71
C GLU A 324 -5.84 -0.18 -13.46
N SER A 325 -7.03 0.28 -13.08
CA SER A 325 -7.24 1.07 -11.85
C SER A 325 -6.82 0.31 -10.59
N ILE A 326 -7.00 -1.01 -10.54
CA ILE A 326 -6.61 -1.83 -9.38
C ILE A 326 -5.11 -2.16 -9.39
N LEU A 327 -4.57 -2.56 -10.54
CA LEU A 327 -3.18 -3.04 -10.64
C LEU A 327 -2.16 -1.93 -10.90
N ASN A 328 -2.60 -0.78 -11.40
CA ASN A 328 -1.80 0.40 -11.67
C ASN A 328 -2.62 1.68 -11.37
N PRO A 329 -2.94 1.96 -10.10
CA PRO A 329 -3.82 3.08 -9.72
C PRO A 329 -3.29 4.46 -10.12
N SER A 330 -1.98 4.59 -10.39
CA SER A 330 -1.38 5.84 -10.85
C SER A 330 -1.49 6.05 -12.37
N ALA A 331 -1.94 5.05 -13.14
CA ALA A 331 -2.19 5.18 -14.58
C ALA A 331 -3.14 6.34 -14.88
N PHE A 332 -4.21 6.43 -14.08
CA PHE A 332 -5.20 7.46 -14.18
C PHE A 332 -5.82 7.77 -12.81
N ILE A 333 -5.79 9.04 -12.43
CA ILE A 333 -6.37 9.53 -11.17
C ILE A 333 -7.65 10.30 -11.51
N PRO A 334 -8.82 9.84 -11.05
CA PRO A 334 -10.07 10.56 -11.22
C PRO A 334 -9.99 12.03 -10.76
N PRO A 335 -10.54 12.99 -11.53
CA PRO A 335 -10.67 14.38 -11.10
C PRO A 335 -11.39 14.46 -9.76
N GLY A 336 -10.92 15.35 -8.88
CA GLY A 336 -11.44 15.48 -7.51
C GLY A 336 -10.66 14.65 -6.48
N PHE A 337 -9.85 13.68 -6.93
CA PHE A 337 -9.01 12.87 -6.05
C PHE A 337 -7.54 13.33 -6.10
N ARG A 338 -6.89 13.27 -4.94
CA ARG A 338 -5.55 13.83 -4.74
C ARG A 338 -4.46 12.77 -4.96
N GLY A 339 -3.81 12.78 -6.12
CA GLY A 339 -2.53 12.07 -6.36
C GLY A 339 -2.60 10.54 -6.35
N GLY A 340 -1.87 9.89 -7.26
CA GLY A 340 -1.98 8.46 -7.57
C GLY A 340 -1.43 7.50 -6.52
N ASP A 341 -1.15 7.99 -5.30
CA ASP A 341 -0.52 7.20 -4.24
C ASP A 341 -1.47 6.88 -3.08
N GLY A 342 -2.72 7.37 -3.11
CA GLY A 342 -3.71 7.05 -2.09
C GLY A 342 -4.17 5.59 -2.12
N MET A 343 -4.32 5.03 -3.33
CA MET A 343 -4.58 3.60 -3.54
C MET A 343 -3.26 2.84 -3.63
N PRO A 344 -3.08 1.73 -2.88
CA PRO A 344 -1.86 0.92 -2.95
C PRO A 344 -1.61 0.33 -4.34
N SER A 345 -0.34 0.33 -4.78
CA SER A 345 0.07 -0.15 -6.10
C SER A 345 0.54 -1.61 -6.11
N ASP A 346 0.45 -2.30 -4.97
CA ASP A 346 0.98 -3.65 -4.75
C ASP A 346 -0.11 -4.74 -4.75
N TYR A 347 -1.34 -4.42 -5.21
CA TYR A 347 -2.43 -5.39 -5.32
C TYR A 347 -2.08 -6.59 -6.23
N SER A 348 -1.19 -6.41 -7.21
CA SER A 348 -0.70 -7.53 -8.03
C SER A 348 0.07 -8.60 -7.22
N GLN A 349 0.56 -8.24 -6.03
CA GLN A 349 1.29 -9.12 -5.11
C GLN A 349 0.38 -9.63 -3.98
N LYS A 350 -0.73 -8.94 -3.71
CA LYS A 350 -1.65 -9.24 -2.59
C LYS A 350 -2.89 -10.03 -2.99
N MET A 351 -3.22 -10.06 -4.29
CA MET A 351 -4.44 -10.69 -4.81
C MET A 351 -4.13 -11.90 -5.70
N THR A 352 -5.03 -12.89 -5.67
CA THR A 352 -5.03 -13.98 -6.64
C THR A 352 -5.66 -13.53 -7.97
N LEU A 353 -5.36 -14.24 -9.06
CA LEU A 353 -6.03 -13.97 -10.35
C LEU A 353 -7.54 -14.17 -10.27
N GLY A 354 -8.01 -15.20 -9.57
CA GLY A 354 -9.44 -15.49 -9.49
C GLY A 354 -10.20 -14.51 -8.61
N ASP A 355 -9.59 -14.00 -7.54
CA ASP A 355 -10.20 -12.94 -6.73
C ASP A 355 -10.25 -11.61 -7.48
N LEU A 356 -9.21 -11.29 -8.25
CA LEU A 356 -9.24 -10.15 -9.16
C LEU A 356 -10.36 -10.33 -10.19
N ASP A 357 -10.46 -11.48 -10.85
CA ASP A 357 -11.49 -11.73 -11.87
C ASP A 357 -12.92 -11.60 -11.32
N LYS A 358 -13.16 -12.17 -10.13
CA LYS A 358 -14.40 -12.09 -9.35
C LYS A 358 -14.75 -10.65 -8.98
N LEU A 359 -13.78 -9.89 -8.47
CA LEU A 359 -13.96 -8.48 -8.14
C LEU A 359 -14.28 -7.65 -9.39
N LEU A 360 -13.56 -7.85 -10.49
CA LEU A 360 -13.81 -7.15 -11.75
C LEU A 360 -15.21 -7.46 -12.29
N HIS A 361 -15.64 -8.72 -12.25
CA HIS A 361 -16.99 -9.11 -12.68
C HIS A 361 -18.05 -8.39 -11.84
N PHE A 362 -17.91 -8.43 -10.51
CA PHE A 362 -18.84 -7.77 -9.61
C PHE A 362 -18.88 -6.25 -9.80
N LEU A 363 -17.74 -5.55 -9.82
CA LEU A 363 -17.71 -4.09 -9.96
C LEU A 363 -18.42 -3.63 -11.25
N LEU A 364 -18.33 -4.41 -12.32
CA LEU A 364 -18.99 -4.13 -13.60
C LEU A 364 -20.50 -4.42 -13.60
N THR A 365 -21.08 -4.99 -12.53
CA THR A 365 -22.54 -5.08 -12.36
C THR A 365 -23.13 -3.84 -11.66
N ILE A 366 -22.29 -3.09 -10.95
CA ILE A 366 -22.72 -1.97 -10.09
C ILE A 366 -22.83 -0.68 -10.91
N ASP A 367 -24.03 -0.09 -10.95
CA ASP A 367 -24.28 1.23 -11.56
C ASP A 367 -24.76 2.27 -10.55
N GLU A 368 -24.87 3.51 -11.02
CA GLU A 368 -25.25 4.66 -10.20
C GLU A 368 -26.68 4.61 -9.64
N THR A 369 -27.54 3.73 -10.18
CA THR A 369 -28.88 3.53 -9.63
C THR A 369 -28.84 2.85 -8.27
N MET A 370 -27.77 2.12 -7.98
CA MET A 370 -27.52 1.45 -6.71
C MET A 370 -26.94 2.39 -5.64
N ILE A 371 -26.58 3.63 -5.99
CA ILE A 371 -26.10 4.64 -5.04
C ILE A 371 -27.31 5.24 -4.30
N ASN A 372 -27.28 5.22 -2.96
CA ASN A 372 -28.31 5.83 -2.12
C ASN A 372 -28.43 7.34 -2.42
N LYS A 373 -29.65 7.88 -2.32
CA LYS A 373 -29.94 9.28 -2.69
C LYS A 373 -29.07 10.30 -1.94
N GLU A 374 -28.71 10.01 -0.69
CA GLU A 374 -27.88 10.87 0.17
C GLU A 374 -26.43 10.97 -0.33
N ASP A 375 -25.88 9.88 -0.87
CA ASP A 375 -24.50 9.85 -1.39
C ASP A 375 -24.35 10.62 -2.69
N ARG A 376 -25.45 10.75 -3.45
CA ARG A 376 -25.50 11.59 -4.65
C ARG A 376 -25.35 13.07 -4.33
N SER A 377 -25.39 13.47 -3.06
CA SER A 377 -25.24 14.86 -2.60
C SER A 377 -23.88 15.16 -1.94
N SER A 378 -23.04 14.15 -1.72
CA SER A 378 -21.70 14.33 -1.15
C SER A 378 -20.79 15.09 -2.13
N PRO A 379 -20.00 16.08 -1.69
CA PRO A 379 -19.15 16.89 -2.56
C PRO A 379 -18.12 16.09 -3.37
N VAL A 380 -17.77 14.88 -2.92
CA VAL A 380 -16.89 13.95 -3.63
C VAL A 380 -17.65 13.20 -4.75
N GLY A 381 -18.96 12.97 -4.60
CA GLY A 381 -19.81 12.25 -5.56
C GLY A 381 -20.49 13.12 -6.63
N LEU A 382 -20.76 14.40 -6.35
CA LEU A 382 -21.49 15.28 -7.30
C LEU A 382 -20.66 15.71 -8.50
N SER A 383 -19.34 15.90 -8.34
CA SER A 383 -18.49 16.37 -9.45
C SER A 383 -18.30 15.32 -10.56
N GLU A 384 -18.56 14.04 -10.25
CA GLU A 384 -18.43 12.92 -11.20
C GLU A 384 -19.75 12.53 -11.89
N LEU A 385 -20.91 12.89 -11.32
CA LEU A 385 -22.23 12.47 -11.81
C LEU A 385 -22.95 13.54 -12.66
N THR A 386 -22.41 14.75 -12.74
CA THR A 386 -23.08 15.91 -13.38
C THR A 386 -22.33 16.53 -14.57
N ARG A 387 -21.31 15.83 -15.12
CA ARG A 387 -20.64 16.24 -16.35
C ARG A 387 -20.62 15.14 -17.41
#